data_AF-A0A504J2Y1-F1
#
_entry.id   AF-A0A504J2Y1-F1
#
_cell.length_a   1.000
_cell.length_b   1.000
_cell.length_c   1.000
_cell.angle_alpha   90.00
_cell.angle_beta   90.00
_cell.angle_gamma   90.00
#
_symmetry.space_group_name_H-M   'P 1'
#
loop_
_entity.id
_entity.type
_entity.pdbx_description
1 polymer ?
#
loop_
_entity_poly.entity_id
_entity_poly.type
_entity_poly.pdbx_seq_one_letter_code
_entity_poly.pdbx_strand_id
1 'polypeptide(L)'
;MNNLHMMNKAFLYIFILTIFGCSEGDIIENDLEDITSQLENCANLSDNSFVFFQVDNNKAISVGFTSNTFDITPEIDDISTEEPTIIALGSDGNQLNYREFAQPIVGSEYFCTSVPPSDIVITEELVSNSGNLVVSYEELPSDFSTQRIFRRNVNVFSVTLMGDEIEIRRELIAMGNDIVTASPSINFNGTAAFCPETTTNTFRLYKLNGDRNRILTIDFVSDAFEIEPDFETISADNTIQIEFSNASNTLAYRDLTAPIEEGEENIEASLCGSTFPSSTRVLNGKAEGMLEITYEELDNVNTRRRFRRTFTLKNITIVGDTDDPEITPEDFIIFTQDITEPESEPTP
;
A
#
# COMPACT_ATOMS: atom_id res chain seq x y z
N MET A 1 30.94 39.98 78.11
CA MET A 1 31.26 39.82 76.67
C MET A 1 30.34 38.74 76.14
N ASN A 2 29.29 39.18 75.45
CA ASN A 2 28.21 38.37 74.90
C ASN A 2 28.52 37.98 73.45
N ASN A 3 27.71 37.05 72.93
CA ASN A 3 27.44 36.79 71.51
C ASN A 3 28.30 35.73 70.83
N LEU A 4 28.04 34.47 71.17
CA LEU A 4 28.39 33.33 70.31
C LEU A 4 27.33 32.21 70.42
N HIS A 5 26.04 32.52 70.17
CA HIS A 5 25.04 31.46 70.08
C HIS A 5 23.85 31.71 69.12
N MET A 6 23.91 32.78 68.32
CA MET A 6 22.80 33.23 67.49
C MET A 6 23.17 33.27 65.99
N MET A 7 23.78 32.21 65.45
CA MET A 7 24.06 32.16 64.00
C MET A 7 24.01 30.78 63.35
N ASN A 8 23.45 29.78 64.04
CA ASN A 8 23.29 28.42 63.49
C ASN A 8 21.82 27.94 63.44
N LYS A 9 20.89 28.68 64.05
CA LYS A 9 19.44 28.38 63.95
C LYS A 9 18.77 29.15 62.81
N ALA A 10 19.27 30.34 62.48
CA ALA A 10 18.71 31.18 61.40
C ALA A 10 18.88 30.55 60.00
N PHE A 11 19.99 29.86 59.76
CA PHE A 11 20.24 29.16 58.49
C PHE A 11 19.32 27.94 58.31
N LEU A 12 18.99 27.24 59.41
CA LEU A 12 18.07 26.11 59.38
C LEU A 12 16.63 26.54 59.05
N TYR A 13 16.19 27.71 59.53
CA TYR A 13 14.86 28.24 59.21
C TYR A 13 14.73 28.73 57.76
N ILE A 14 15.82 29.21 57.15
CA ILE A 14 15.84 29.60 55.73
C ILE A 14 15.79 28.35 54.82
N PHE A 15 16.44 27.25 55.21
CA PHE A 15 16.42 26.00 54.44
C PHE A 15 15.07 25.27 54.52
N ILE A 16 14.31 25.44 55.60
CA ILE A 16 12.96 24.85 55.77
C ILE A 16 11.89 25.63 54.98
N LEU A 17 12.13 26.90 54.65
CA LEU A 17 11.18 27.71 53.86
C LEU A 17 11.25 27.46 52.35
N THR A 18 12.32 26.83 51.84
CA THR A 18 12.49 26.54 50.41
C THR A 18 11.97 25.18 49.97
N ILE A 19 11.56 24.31 50.91
CA ILE A 19 10.99 22.97 50.61
C ILE A 19 9.46 22.95 50.53
N PHE A 20 8.77 24.05 50.81
CA PHE A 20 7.31 24.17 50.65
C PHE A 20 6.87 24.80 49.31
N GLY A 21 7.80 25.00 48.38
CA GLY A 21 7.55 25.70 47.10
C GLY A 21 7.35 24.80 45.88
N CYS A 22 7.55 23.48 45.98
CA CYS A 22 7.11 22.57 44.94
C CYS A 22 5.60 22.35 45.14
N SER A 23 4.79 23.29 44.65
CA SER A 23 3.45 22.94 44.19
C SER A 23 3.68 21.83 43.18
N GLU A 24 3.34 20.60 43.55
CA GLU A 24 3.06 19.57 42.58
C GLU A 24 2.07 20.23 41.61
N GLY A 25 2.54 20.52 40.40
CA GLY A 25 1.63 20.97 39.36
C GLY A 25 0.55 19.90 39.28
N ASP A 26 -0.70 20.31 39.43
CA ASP A 26 -1.83 19.40 39.31
C ASP A 26 -1.59 18.54 38.08
N ILE A 27 -1.39 17.24 38.30
CA ILE A 27 -1.37 16.27 37.22
C ILE A 27 -2.80 16.29 36.71
N ILE A 28 -3.03 16.97 35.59
CA ILE A 28 -4.29 16.87 34.88
C ILE A 28 -4.35 15.43 34.36
N GLU A 29 -4.96 14.54 35.14
CA GLU A 29 -5.43 13.24 34.68
C GLU A 29 -6.53 13.52 33.66
N ASN A 30 -6.15 13.66 32.39
CA ASN A 30 -7.12 13.73 31.31
C ASN A 30 -7.49 12.31 30.89
N ASP A 31 -8.81 12.04 30.85
CA ASP A 31 -9.50 10.78 30.46
C ASP A 31 -9.25 10.32 29.01
N LEU A 32 -8.15 10.75 28.38
CA LEU A 32 -7.74 10.29 27.05
C LEU A 32 -7.55 8.77 26.98
N GLU A 33 -7.29 8.12 28.12
CA GLU A 33 -7.11 6.67 28.24
C GLU A 33 -8.43 5.90 28.39
N ASP A 34 -9.55 6.58 28.59
CA ASP A 34 -10.86 5.95 28.80
C ASP A 34 -11.59 5.61 27.49
N ILE A 35 -11.11 6.08 26.34
CA ILE A 35 -11.69 5.73 25.04
C ILE A 35 -11.24 4.33 24.64
N THR A 36 -12.15 3.36 24.74
CA THR A 36 -11.85 1.94 24.52
C THR A 36 -12.63 1.31 23.37
N SER A 37 -13.39 2.12 22.62
CA SER A 37 -14.19 1.65 21.49
C SER A 37 -13.32 1.20 20.30
N GLN A 38 -13.95 0.49 19.36
CA GLN A 38 -13.26 -0.03 18.18
C GLN A 38 -12.78 1.13 17.29
N LEU A 39 -11.59 0.97 16.70
CA LEU A 39 -11.08 1.87 15.69
C LEU A 39 -11.96 1.80 14.44
N GLU A 40 -12.46 2.95 14.02
CA GLU A 40 -13.16 3.14 12.76
C GLU A 40 -12.37 4.08 11.85
N ASN A 41 -12.68 4.04 10.57
CA ASN A 41 -12.02 4.88 9.59
C ASN A 41 -12.94 5.25 8.43
N CYS A 42 -12.56 6.32 7.73
CA CYS A 42 -13.14 6.67 6.44
C CYS A 42 -12.15 7.50 5.62
N ALA A 43 -12.39 7.55 4.31
CA ALA A 43 -11.52 8.24 3.37
C ALA A 43 -12.33 9.01 2.33
N ASN A 44 -11.82 10.17 1.93
CA ASN A 44 -12.20 10.86 0.72
C ASN A 44 -11.05 10.70 -0.29
N LEU A 45 -11.22 9.72 -1.18
CA LEU A 45 -10.20 9.34 -2.17
C LEU A 45 -9.96 10.43 -3.22
N SER A 46 -10.90 11.37 -3.42
CA SER A 46 -10.70 12.47 -4.37
C SER A 46 -9.75 13.55 -3.86
N ASP A 47 -9.66 13.69 -2.54
CA ASP A 47 -8.84 14.70 -1.86
C ASP A 47 -7.63 14.07 -1.12
N ASN A 48 -7.41 12.75 -1.28
CA ASN A 48 -6.38 11.99 -0.56
C ASN A 48 -6.41 12.24 0.96
N SER A 49 -7.63 12.34 1.52
CA SER A 49 -7.87 12.67 2.91
C SER A 49 -8.43 11.47 3.66
N PHE A 50 -7.88 11.22 4.85
CA PHE A 50 -8.16 10.04 5.66
C PHE A 50 -8.49 10.45 7.08
N VAL A 51 -9.39 9.71 7.71
CA VAL A 51 -9.74 9.88 9.13
C VAL A 51 -9.76 8.52 9.80
N PHE A 52 -9.01 8.40 10.90
CA PHE A 52 -9.21 7.35 11.89
C PHE A 52 -9.90 7.95 13.11
N PHE A 53 -10.85 7.24 13.70
CA PHE A 53 -11.55 7.73 14.89
C PHE A 53 -12.02 6.61 15.81
N GLN A 54 -12.24 6.97 17.07
CA GLN A 54 -12.94 6.19 18.07
C GLN A 54 -13.97 7.10 18.73
N VAL A 55 -15.17 6.57 18.98
CA VAL A 55 -16.22 7.27 19.74
C VAL A 55 -16.61 6.42 20.92
N ASP A 56 -16.55 6.98 22.13
CA ASP A 56 -17.04 6.36 23.34
C ASP A 56 -18.04 7.29 24.03
N ASN A 57 -19.32 6.95 23.90
CA ASN A 57 -20.45 7.75 24.37
C ASN A 57 -20.42 9.20 23.81
N ASN A 58 -20.02 10.17 24.63
CA ASN A 58 -19.94 11.58 24.31
C ASN A 58 -18.49 12.07 24.20
N LYS A 59 -17.52 11.17 24.10
CA LYS A 59 -16.10 11.47 23.89
C LYS A 59 -15.66 10.86 22.57
N ALA A 60 -14.75 11.54 21.87
CA ALA A 60 -14.14 10.98 20.66
C ALA A 60 -12.68 11.40 20.55
N ILE A 61 -11.90 10.53 19.93
CA ILE A 61 -10.57 10.85 19.45
C ILE A 61 -10.51 10.54 17.95
N SER A 62 -9.98 11.48 17.17
CA SER A 62 -9.83 11.30 15.74
C SER A 62 -8.53 11.89 15.23
N VAL A 63 -7.93 11.26 14.23
CA VAL A 63 -6.81 11.82 13.49
C VAL A 63 -7.21 11.96 12.03
N GLY A 64 -7.19 13.20 11.55
CA GLY A 64 -7.39 13.54 10.15
C GLY A 64 -6.06 13.90 9.51
N PHE A 65 -5.79 13.38 8.31
CA PHE A 65 -4.57 13.71 7.57
C PHE A 65 -4.76 13.55 6.07
N THR A 66 -3.90 14.21 5.31
CA THR A 66 -3.78 13.99 3.86
C THR A 66 -2.47 13.29 3.53
N SER A 67 -2.50 12.35 2.59
CA SER A 67 -1.30 11.64 2.15
C SER A 67 -1.43 11.14 0.72
N ASN A 68 -0.40 11.34 -0.09
CA ASN A 68 -0.34 10.79 -1.45
C ASN A 68 0.26 9.37 -1.50
N THR A 69 0.69 8.83 -0.36
CA THR A 69 1.37 7.53 -0.27
C THR A 69 0.65 6.56 0.66
N PHE A 70 -0.45 6.99 1.29
CA PHE A 70 -1.26 6.14 2.15
C PHE A 70 -2.54 5.78 1.40
N ASP A 71 -2.92 4.52 1.47
CA ASP A 71 -4.23 4.04 1.02
C ASP A 71 -4.94 3.39 2.20
N ILE A 72 -6.25 3.62 2.31
CA ILE A 72 -7.09 3.01 3.32
C ILE A 72 -7.36 1.53 3.00
N THR A 73 -7.34 1.15 1.72
CA THR A 73 -7.50 -0.21 1.16
C THR A 73 -6.30 -0.56 0.26
N PRO A 74 -5.08 -0.67 0.81
CA PRO A 74 -3.86 -0.84 0.03
C PRO A 74 -3.78 -2.20 -0.67
N GLU A 75 -3.02 -2.26 -1.78
CA GLU A 75 -2.56 -3.50 -2.37
C GLU A 75 -1.44 -4.12 -1.52
N ILE A 76 -1.18 -5.43 -1.69
CA ILE A 76 -0.14 -6.13 -0.90
C ILE A 76 1.23 -5.47 -1.02
N ASP A 77 1.53 -4.90 -2.19
CA ASP A 77 2.83 -4.29 -2.49
C ASP A 77 3.05 -2.94 -1.81
N ASP A 78 1.96 -2.27 -1.44
CA ASP A 78 2.00 -0.99 -0.75
C ASP A 78 2.07 -1.16 0.77
N ILE A 79 2.01 -2.40 1.26
CA ILE A 79 2.08 -2.73 2.68
C ILE A 79 3.51 -3.18 3.04
N SER A 80 4.11 -2.48 4.00
CA SER A 80 5.32 -2.93 4.69
C SER A 80 5.00 -3.37 6.12
N THR A 81 5.46 -4.58 6.48
CA THR A 81 5.39 -5.11 7.85
C THR A 81 6.63 -4.77 8.70
N GLU A 82 7.66 -4.20 8.08
CA GLU A 82 8.92 -3.82 8.74
C GLU A 82 9.02 -2.30 8.95
N GLU A 83 8.49 -1.51 8.01
CA GLU A 83 8.59 -0.05 7.99
C GLU A 83 7.19 0.59 8.07
N PRO A 84 6.84 1.28 9.17
CA PRO A 84 5.54 1.89 9.32
C PRO A 84 5.40 3.19 8.50
N THR A 85 4.17 3.55 8.16
CA THR A 85 3.86 4.89 7.65
C THR A 85 3.86 5.88 8.79
N ILE A 86 4.63 6.98 8.65
CA ILE A 86 4.75 8.03 9.66
C ILE A 86 4.25 9.35 9.08
N ILE A 87 3.29 9.98 9.77
CA ILE A 87 2.71 11.26 9.39
C ILE A 87 2.88 12.25 10.55
N ALA A 88 3.58 13.35 10.30
CA ALA A 88 3.74 14.41 11.28
C ALA A 88 2.40 15.12 11.56
N LEU A 89 2.10 15.34 12.84
CA LEU A 89 0.92 16.03 13.33
C LEU A 89 1.27 17.46 13.76
N GLY A 90 0.29 18.38 13.64
CA GLY A 90 0.45 19.78 13.99
C GLY A 90 0.96 20.68 12.85
N SER A 91 1.17 20.11 11.67
CA SER A 91 1.52 20.79 10.42
C SER A 91 0.48 20.52 9.32
N ASP A 92 0.29 21.47 8.40
CA ASP A 92 -0.37 21.28 7.09
C ASP A 92 -1.71 20.52 7.10
N GLY A 93 -2.56 20.77 8.10
CA GLY A 93 -3.90 20.17 8.18
C GLY A 93 -3.96 18.74 8.75
N ASN A 94 -2.82 18.12 9.07
CA ASN A 94 -2.76 16.83 9.76
C ASN A 94 -2.92 17.03 11.27
N GLN A 95 -4.02 16.57 11.84
CA GLN A 95 -4.36 16.85 13.23
C GLN A 95 -5.02 15.66 13.91
N LEU A 96 -4.52 15.35 15.11
CA LEU A 96 -5.27 14.60 16.11
C LEU A 96 -6.17 15.57 16.89
N ASN A 97 -7.42 15.19 17.09
CA ASN A 97 -8.41 15.93 17.86
C ASN A 97 -8.98 15.00 18.93
N TYR A 98 -9.03 15.47 20.15
CA TYR A 98 -9.89 14.92 21.19
C TYR A 98 -11.07 15.87 21.38
N ARG A 99 -12.28 15.31 21.47
CA ARG A 99 -13.49 16.09 21.68
C ARG A 99 -14.38 15.44 22.72
N GLU A 100 -14.93 16.26 23.60
CA GLU A 100 -16.12 15.91 24.37
C GLU A 100 -17.33 16.65 23.80
N PHE A 101 -18.48 15.99 23.81
CA PHE A 101 -19.73 16.48 23.29
C PHE A 101 -20.78 16.59 24.40
N ALA A 102 -21.69 17.54 24.26
CA ALA A 102 -22.82 17.69 25.17
C ALA A 102 -23.80 16.51 25.13
N GLN A 103 -23.78 15.76 24.03
CA GLN A 103 -24.64 14.60 23.77
C GLN A 103 -23.84 13.52 23.05
N PRO A 104 -24.21 12.23 23.19
CA PRO A 104 -23.59 11.16 22.41
C PRO A 104 -23.71 11.39 20.91
N ILE A 105 -22.70 10.97 20.15
CA ILE A 105 -22.66 11.12 18.68
C ILE A 105 -22.62 9.76 17.98
N VAL A 106 -23.00 9.74 16.70
CA VAL A 106 -22.71 8.62 15.79
C VAL A 106 -21.45 8.96 15.00
N GLY A 107 -20.37 8.23 15.23
CA GLY A 107 -19.03 8.56 14.70
C GLY A 107 -18.98 8.66 13.18
N SER A 108 -19.56 7.69 12.47
CA SER A 108 -19.59 7.69 11.00
C SER A 108 -20.36 8.88 10.41
N GLU A 109 -21.46 9.30 11.03
CA GLU A 109 -22.22 10.48 10.58
C GLU A 109 -21.45 11.78 10.81
N TYR A 110 -20.67 11.85 11.89
CA TYR A 110 -19.91 13.04 12.27
C TYR A 110 -18.58 13.16 11.51
N PHE A 111 -17.81 12.08 11.41
CA PHE A 111 -16.45 12.10 10.85
C PHE A 111 -16.38 11.76 9.36
N CYS A 112 -17.34 11.01 8.83
CA CYS A 112 -17.27 10.48 7.45
C CYS A 112 -18.18 11.22 6.47
N THR A 113 -18.83 12.29 6.92
CA THR A 113 -19.62 13.17 6.05
C THR A 113 -18.86 14.47 5.80
N SER A 114 -19.07 15.06 4.62
CA SER A 114 -18.43 16.33 4.27
C SER A 114 -18.93 17.52 5.11
N VAL A 115 -20.10 17.36 5.74
CA VAL A 115 -20.70 18.36 6.63
C VAL A 115 -21.25 17.64 7.86
N PRO A 116 -20.59 17.77 9.02
CA PRO A 116 -21.07 17.18 10.27
C PRO A 116 -22.47 17.69 10.66
N PRO A 117 -23.27 16.89 11.41
CA PRO A 117 -24.58 17.34 11.88
C PRO A 117 -24.50 18.63 12.71
N SER A 118 -25.37 19.60 12.39
CA SER A 118 -25.31 20.96 12.93
C SER A 118 -25.78 21.11 14.39
N ASP A 119 -26.44 20.09 14.94
CA ASP A 119 -26.97 20.03 16.29
C ASP A 119 -25.94 19.52 17.33
N ILE A 120 -24.76 19.08 16.88
CA ILE A 120 -23.68 18.65 17.76
C ILE A 120 -23.02 19.86 18.44
N VAL A 121 -22.95 19.80 19.76
CA VAL A 121 -22.29 20.81 20.60
C VAL A 121 -21.04 20.18 21.22
N ILE A 122 -19.88 20.72 20.89
CA ILE A 122 -18.59 20.36 21.49
C ILE A 122 -18.45 21.12 22.80
N THR A 123 -18.19 20.41 23.90
CA THR A 123 -17.98 20.97 25.24
C THR A 123 -16.51 21.11 25.61
N GLU A 124 -15.66 20.28 25.02
CA GLU A 124 -14.20 20.36 25.15
C GLU A 124 -13.56 19.93 23.83
N GLU A 125 -12.50 20.63 23.44
CA GLU A 125 -11.68 20.28 22.28
C GLU A 125 -10.21 20.46 22.62
N LEU A 126 -9.43 19.40 22.32
CA LEU A 126 -7.98 19.46 22.33
C LEU A 126 -7.46 19.08 20.95
N VAL A 127 -6.59 19.91 20.40
CA VAL A 127 -6.02 19.73 19.05
C VAL A 127 -4.53 19.54 19.14
N SER A 128 -3.98 18.61 18.36
CA SER A 128 -2.54 18.36 18.35
C SER A 128 -1.76 19.55 17.78
N ASN A 129 -0.76 20.00 18.54
CA ASN A 129 0.25 20.96 18.09
C ASN A 129 1.50 20.28 17.53
N SER A 130 1.80 19.07 17.98
CA SER A 130 2.95 18.27 17.53
C SER A 130 2.63 16.79 17.72
N GLY A 131 3.36 15.91 17.04
CA GLY A 131 3.32 14.46 17.25
C GLY A 131 3.53 13.70 15.96
N ASN A 132 3.46 12.37 16.03
CA ASN A 132 3.53 11.51 14.86
C ASN A 132 2.42 10.47 14.90
N LEU A 133 1.57 10.47 13.88
CA LEU A 133 0.72 9.32 13.58
C LEU A 133 1.60 8.23 12.96
N VAL A 134 1.51 7.02 13.50
CA VAL A 134 2.25 5.85 13.06
C VAL A 134 1.25 4.75 12.73
N VAL A 135 1.22 4.35 11.47
CA VAL A 135 0.39 3.26 10.95
C VAL A 135 1.31 2.09 10.60
N SER A 136 1.08 0.94 11.23
CA SER A 136 1.90 -0.27 11.06
C SER A 136 1.05 -1.48 10.77
N TYR A 137 1.62 -2.48 10.11
CA TYR A 137 0.90 -3.67 9.68
C TYR A 137 1.55 -4.93 10.26
N GLU A 138 0.70 -5.83 10.73
CA GLU A 138 1.08 -7.19 11.12
C GLU A 138 0.30 -8.15 10.22
N GLU A 139 1.02 -8.98 9.46
CA GLU A 139 0.36 -10.00 8.64
C GLU A 139 -0.27 -11.07 9.52
N LEU A 140 -1.52 -11.40 9.21
CA LEU A 140 -2.26 -12.49 9.84
C LEU A 140 -2.32 -13.69 8.91
N PRO A 141 -2.44 -14.92 9.47
CA PRO A 141 -2.75 -16.09 8.65
C PRO A 141 -4.00 -15.84 7.82
N SER A 142 -3.92 -16.18 6.54
CA SER A 142 -5.06 -16.17 5.63
C SER A 142 -5.19 -17.54 4.99
N ASP A 143 -6.42 -18.03 4.92
CA ASP A 143 -6.75 -19.22 4.14
C ASP A 143 -6.98 -18.87 2.66
N PHE A 144 -6.95 -17.57 2.30
CA PHE A 144 -7.14 -17.13 0.93
C PHE A 144 -5.84 -17.18 0.14
N SER A 145 -5.88 -17.72 -1.08
CA SER A 145 -4.72 -17.61 -1.98
C SER A 145 -4.73 -16.28 -2.74
N THR A 146 -5.90 -15.67 -3.01
CA THR A 146 -5.91 -14.38 -3.72
C THR A 146 -5.63 -13.17 -2.84
N GLN A 147 -5.80 -13.22 -1.52
CA GLN A 147 -5.68 -12.03 -0.67
C GLN A 147 -4.83 -12.30 0.57
N ARG A 148 -4.21 -11.25 1.12
CA ARG A 148 -3.55 -11.28 2.43
C ARG A 148 -4.35 -10.47 3.43
N ILE A 149 -4.34 -10.92 4.68
CA ILE A 149 -5.04 -10.26 5.78
C ILE A 149 -3.98 -9.63 6.68
N PHE A 150 -4.18 -8.36 7.01
CA PHE A 150 -3.30 -7.61 7.90
C PHE A 150 -4.09 -7.03 9.05
N ARG A 151 -3.50 -7.03 10.24
CA ARG A 151 -3.90 -6.13 11.32
C ARG A 151 -3.18 -4.80 11.12
N ARG A 152 -3.92 -3.73 10.90
CA ARG A 152 -3.36 -2.38 10.84
C ARG A 152 -3.50 -1.74 12.21
N ASN A 153 -2.37 -1.42 12.83
CA ASN A 153 -2.30 -0.76 14.13
C ASN A 153 -2.07 0.74 13.93
N VAL A 154 -2.88 1.56 14.59
CA VAL A 154 -2.83 3.02 14.50
C VAL A 154 -2.48 3.57 15.87
N ASN A 155 -1.35 4.28 15.94
CA ASN A 155 -0.84 4.85 17.18
C ASN A 155 -0.37 6.28 16.95
N VAL A 156 -0.45 7.11 17.98
CA VAL A 156 0.12 8.46 17.96
C VAL A 156 1.22 8.56 19.00
N PHE A 157 2.41 9.00 18.59
CA PHE A 157 3.59 9.12 19.45
C PHE A 157 4.00 10.57 19.69
N SER A 158 4.50 10.83 20.91
CA SER A 158 5.08 12.10 21.35
C SER A 158 4.21 13.31 20.98
N VAL A 159 2.91 13.22 21.24
CA VAL A 159 1.91 14.22 20.89
C VAL A 159 1.77 15.27 21.98
N THR A 160 1.66 16.53 21.56
CA THR A 160 1.23 17.64 22.41
C THR A 160 -0.15 18.07 21.96
N LEU A 161 -1.15 17.93 22.83
CA LEU A 161 -2.52 18.38 22.64
C LEU A 161 -2.70 19.73 23.33
N MET A 162 -3.35 20.68 22.66
CA MET A 162 -3.65 22.01 23.19
C MET A 162 -5.15 22.27 23.12
N GLY A 163 -5.72 22.73 24.23
CA GLY A 163 -7.03 23.38 24.30
C GLY A 163 -6.85 24.83 24.75
N ASP A 164 -7.92 25.45 25.22
CA ASP A 164 -7.92 26.86 25.65
C ASP A 164 -6.81 27.18 26.67
N GLU A 165 -6.83 26.51 27.83
CA GLU A 165 -5.84 26.67 28.91
C GLU A 165 -5.18 25.33 29.30
N ILE A 166 -5.35 24.32 28.45
CA ILE A 166 -4.90 22.94 28.69
C ILE A 166 -3.79 22.60 27.70
N GLU A 167 -2.66 22.12 28.22
CA GLU A 167 -1.58 21.55 27.42
C GLU A 167 -1.27 20.14 27.96
N ILE A 168 -1.45 19.13 27.12
CA ILE A 168 -1.23 17.73 27.49
C ILE A 168 -0.16 17.13 26.59
N ARG A 169 0.85 16.52 27.20
CA ARG A 169 1.87 15.73 26.49
C ARG A 169 1.62 14.25 26.73
N ARG A 170 1.60 13.46 25.66
CA ARG A 170 1.50 11.99 25.71
C ARG A 170 2.60 11.37 24.86
N GLU A 171 3.31 10.40 25.43
CA GLU A 171 4.31 9.62 24.68
C GLU A 171 3.66 8.65 23.70
N LEU A 172 2.49 8.10 24.06
CA LEU A 172 1.72 7.18 23.24
C LEU A 172 0.23 7.41 23.49
N ILE A 173 -0.53 7.44 22.40
CA ILE A 173 -1.97 7.23 22.37
C ILE A 173 -2.22 6.06 21.42
N ALA A 174 -2.76 4.96 21.96
CA ALA A 174 -3.15 3.81 21.16
C ALA A 174 -4.56 4.02 20.61
N MET A 175 -4.69 4.36 19.33
CA MET A 175 -6.01 4.51 18.69
C MET A 175 -6.66 3.16 18.37
N GLY A 176 -5.90 2.06 18.45
CA GLY A 176 -6.41 0.71 18.24
C GLY A 176 -5.98 0.13 16.90
N ASN A 177 -6.78 -0.79 16.39
CA ASN A 177 -6.49 -1.52 15.18
C ASN A 177 -7.77 -1.92 14.43
N ASP A 178 -7.60 -2.17 13.14
CA ASP A 178 -8.59 -2.79 12.27
C ASP A 178 -7.97 -3.90 11.41
N ILE A 179 -8.83 -4.59 10.66
CA ILE A 179 -8.43 -5.64 9.73
C ILE A 179 -8.51 -5.10 8.31
N VAL A 180 -7.41 -5.23 7.58
CA VAL A 180 -7.27 -4.86 6.18
C VAL A 180 -7.05 -6.12 5.37
N THR A 181 -7.86 -6.29 4.33
CA THR A 181 -7.66 -7.35 3.34
C THR A 181 -7.09 -6.73 2.08
N ALA A 182 -5.90 -7.16 1.67
CA ALA A 182 -5.18 -6.61 0.53
C ALA A 182 -5.07 -7.65 -0.59
N SER A 183 -5.28 -7.19 -1.82
CA SER A 183 -5.12 -8.01 -3.03
C SER A 183 -3.71 -7.83 -3.61
N PRO A 184 -3.11 -8.85 -4.25
CA PRO A 184 -1.84 -8.73 -4.95
C PRO A 184 -2.00 -7.79 -6.13
N SER A 185 -0.98 -6.97 -6.33
CA SER A 185 -0.82 -6.26 -7.59
C SER A 185 -0.30 -7.24 -8.63
N ILE A 186 -0.96 -7.31 -9.79
CA ILE A 186 -0.35 -7.89 -10.98
C ILE A 186 0.35 -6.83 -11.85
N ASN A 187 0.20 -5.56 -11.50
CA ASN A 187 0.85 -4.41 -12.11
C ASN A 187 2.16 -4.07 -11.38
N PHE A 188 2.97 -5.07 -11.10
CA PHE A 188 4.27 -4.85 -10.49
C PHE A 188 5.30 -4.42 -11.55
N ASN A 189 6.27 -3.61 -11.14
CA ASN A 189 7.39 -3.21 -12.00
C ASN A 189 8.42 -4.34 -12.09
N GLY A 190 8.81 -4.72 -13.29
CA GLY A 190 9.65 -5.90 -13.48
C GLY A 190 10.23 -6.02 -14.87
N THR A 191 11.06 -7.04 -15.04
CA THR A 191 11.58 -7.41 -16.36
C THR A 191 10.61 -8.37 -17.02
N ALA A 192 10.24 -8.09 -18.26
CA ALA A 192 9.43 -8.99 -19.08
C ALA A 192 10.24 -9.48 -20.28
N ALA A 193 10.10 -10.77 -20.60
CA ALA A 193 10.77 -11.37 -21.74
C ALA A 193 10.02 -12.62 -22.22
N PHE A 194 10.36 -13.03 -23.44
CA PHE A 194 9.91 -14.29 -24.00
C PHE A 194 10.88 -15.40 -23.68
N CYS A 195 10.34 -16.58 -23.42
CA CYS A 195 11.12 -17.81 -23.49
C CYS A 195 11.40 -18.18 -24.95
N PRO A 196 12.49 -18.92 -25.23
CA PRO A 196 12.73 -19.47 -26.55
C PRO A 196 11.56 -20.33 -27.01
N GLU A 197 11.20 -20.21 -28.28
CA GLU A 197 10.16 -21.03 -28.88
C GLU A 197 10.68 -22.47 -29.07
N THR A 198 10.18 -23.39 -28.25
CA THR A 198 10.55 -24.81 -28.35
C THR A 198 9.56 -25.62 -29.19
N THR A 199 8.35 -25.10 -29.37
CA THR A 199 7.25 -25.72 -30.11
C THR A 199 6.64 -24.65 -31.00
N THR A 200 6.47 -24.96 -32.28
CA THR A 200 5.93 -24.03 -33.27
C THR A 200 4.63 -23.38 -32.78
N ASN A 201 4.56 -22.05 -32.92
CA ASN A 201 3.43 -21.20 -32.58
C ASN A 201 3.04 -21.25 -31.10
N THR A 202 3.90 -21.74 -30.21
CA THR A 202 3.66 -21.82 -28.77
C THR A 202 4.67 -20.96 -28.04
N PHE A 203 4.16 -19.99 -27.28
CA PHE A 203 4.96 -18.95 -26.67
C PHE A 203 4.73 -18.90 -25.17
N ARG A 204 5.80 -18.60 -24.44
CA ARG A 204 5.73 -18.19 -23.03
C ARG A 204 6.28 -16.78 -22.91
N LEU A 205 5.44 -15.87 -22.44
CA LEU A 205 5.82 -14.57 -21.95
C LEU A 205 5.86 -14.62 -20.43
N TYR A 206 6.92 -14.11 -19.82
CA TYR A 206 6.95 -13.90 -18.38
C TYR A 206 7.22 -12.44 -18.04
N LYS A 207 6.75 -12.03 -16.85
CA LYS A 207 7.14 -10.80 -16.18
C LYS A 207 7.59 -11.14 -14.76
N LEU A 208 8.83 -10.80 -14.43
CA LEU A 208 9.46 -11.06 -13.15
C LEU A 208 9.63 -9.74 -12.41
N ASN A 209 9.08 -9.66 -11.19
CA ASN A 209 9.20 -8.48 -10.35
C ASN A 209 10.64 -8.21 -9.93
N GLY A 210 10.95 -6.96 -9.57
CA GLY A 210 12.30 -6.56 -9.13
C GLY A 210 12.84 -7.33 -7.92
N ASP A 211 11.97 -7.79 -7.02
CA ASP A 211 12.33 -8.66 -5.88
C ASP A 211 12.61 -10.12 -6.27
N ARG A 212 12.36 -10.50 -7.54
CA ARG A 212 12.49 -11.85 -8.11
C ARG A 212 11.69 -12.93 -7.38
N ASN A 213 10.69 -12.53 -6.60
CA ASN A 213 9.80 -13.42 -5.87
C ASN A 213 8.42 -13.52 -6.51
N ARG A 214 8.10 -12.68 -7.49
CA ARG A 214 6.77 -12.59 -8.07
C ARG A 214 6.81 -12.66 -9.58
N ILE A 215 5.94 -13.49 -10.13
CA ILE A 215 5.96 -13.84 -11.55
C ILE A 215 4.56 -13.78 -12.11
N LEU A 216 4.42 -13.16 -13.28
CA LEU A 216 3.29 -13.34 -14.16
C LEU A 216 3.77 -14.16 -15.37
N THR A 217 3.10 -15.27 -15.67
CA THR A 217 3.38 -16.06 -16.88
C THR A 217 2.16 -16.14 -17.76
N ILE A 218 2.38 -15.99 -19.06
CA ILE A 218 1.38 -16.18 -20.09
C ILE A 218 1.90 -17.21 -21.06
N ASP A 219 1.27 -18.38 -21.06
CA ASP A 219 1.47 -19.40 -22.06
C ASP A 219 0.37 -19.23 -23.11
N PHE A 220 0.71 -19.17 -24.40
CA PHE A 220 -0.28 -19.03 -25.45
C PHE A 220 0.14 -19.65 -26.78
N VAL A 221 -0.85 -19.97 -27.59
CA VAL A 221 -0.68 -20.45 -28.97
C VAL A 221 -1.18 -19.38 -29.95
N SER A 222 -0.38 -19.05 -30.95
CA SER A 222 -0.76 -18.10 -31.99
C SER A 222 -0.03 -18.36 -33.30
N ASP A 223 -0.75 -18.39 -34.42
CA ASP A 223 -0.19 -18.39 -35.77
C ASP A 223 0.02 -16.99 -36.34
N ALA A 224 -0.44 -15.96 -35.63
CA ALA A 224 -0.32 -14.55 -36.01
C ALA A 224 0.81 -13.81 -35.28
N PHE A 225 1.38 -14.42 -34.23
CA PHE A 225 2.46 -13.85 -33.45
C PHE A 225 3.79 -14.55 -33.72
N GLU A 226 4.85 -13.76 -33.82
CA GLU A 226 6.23 -14.23 -33.92
C GLU A 226 7.09 -13.42 -32.93
N ILE A 227 8.04 -14.09 -32.25
CA ILE A 227 8.99 -13.39 -31.36
C ILE A 227 9.83 -12.40 -32.17
N GLU A 228 10.28 -12.83 -33.35
CA GLU A 228 11.00 -12.03 -34.35
C GLU A 228 10.12 -11.91 -35.60
N PRO A 229 9.25 -10.89 -35.70
CA PRO A 229 8.26 -10.84 -36.78
C PRO A 229 8.87 -10.41 -38.12
N ASP A 230 8.30 -10.90 -39.21
CA ASP A 230 8.56 -10.35 -40.54
C ASP A 230 8.02 -8.90 -40.64
N PHE A 231 8.94 -7.95 -40.85
CA PHE A 231 8.62 -6.52 -40.92
C PHE A 231 7.69 -6.17 -42.09
N GLU A 232 7.62 -6.99 -43.13
CA GLU A 232 6.67 -6.80 -44.23
C GLU A 232 5.22 -7.11 -43.84
N THR A 233 5.02 -7.86 -42.76
CA THR A 233 3.69 -8.33 -42.31
C THR A 233 3.11 -7.53 -41.14
N ILE A 234 3.96 -6.84 -40.38
CA ILE A 234 3.51 -6.01 -39.26
C ILE A 234 2.89 -4.69 -39.72
N SER A 235 1.79 -4.31 -39.06
CA SER A 235 1.06 -3.08 -39.32
C SER A 235 0.50 -2.52 -38.02
N ALA A 236 0.51 -1.19 -37.88
CA ALA A 236 -0.08 -0.50 -36.75
C ALA A 236 -1.62 -0.63 -36.70
N ASP A 237 -2.25 -0.96 -37.84
CA ASP A 237 -3.69 -1.17 -37.92
C ASP A 237 -4.10 -2.60 -37.49
N ASN A 238 -3.13 -3.51 -37.32
CA ASN A 238 -3.38 -4.90 -36.95
C ASN A 238 -3.18 -5.12 -35.45
N THR A 239 -4.20 -5.68 -34.82
CA THR A 239 -4.16 -6.11 -33.42
C THR A 239 -4.22 -7.63 -33.36
N ILE A 240 -3.28 -8.25 -32.64
CA ILE A 240 -3.34 -9.68 -32.32
C ILE A 240 -4.09 -9.84 -31.01
N GLN A 241 -5.08 -10.73 -30.99
CA GLN A 241 -5.92 -10.99 -29.82
C GLN A 241 -5.87 -12.48 -29.47
N ILE A 242 -5.49 -12.76 -28.23
CA ILE A 242 -5.30 -14.10 -27.70
C ILE A 242 -6.24 -14.26 -26.51
N GLU A 243 -7.33 -15.00 -26.69
CA GLU A 243 -8.27 -15.28 -25.61
C GLU A 243 -7.73 -16.37 -24.66
N PHE A 244 -7.94 -16.19 -23.35
CA PHE A 244 -7.65 -17.21 -22.33
C PHE A 244 -8.79 -18.23 -22.17
N SER A 245 -9.85 -18.11 -22.98
CA SER A 245 -11.03 -18.99 -22.98
C SER A 245 -10.76 -20.43 -23.40
N ASN A 246 -9.61 -20.67 -24.02
CA ASN A 246 -9.17 -21.99 -24.46
C ASN A 246 -8.17 -22.59 -23.47
N ALA A 247 -8.15 -23.92 -23.35
CA ALA A 247 -7.25 -24.62 -22.43
C ALA A 247 -5.75 -24.53 -22.81
N SER A 248 -5.42 -23.95 -23.97
CA SER A 248 -4.04 -23.83 -24.47
C SER A 248 -3.40 -22.49 -24.10
N ASN A 249 -4.21 -21.48 -23.79
CA ASN A 249 -3.78 -20.17 -23.40
C ASN A 249 -4.04 -19.99 -21.91
N THR A 250 -2.99 -19.80 -21.13
CA THR A 250 -3.10 -19.69 -19.68
C THR A 250 -2.36 -18.47 -19.18
N LEU A 251 -2.95 -17.83 -18.17
CA LEU A 251 -2.32 -16.78 -17.39
C LEU A 251 -2.13 -17.32 -15.97
N ALA A 252 -0.96 -17.11 -15.37
CA ALA A 252 -0.74 -17.46 -13.98
C ALA A 252 0.13 -16.42 -13.27
N TYR A 253 -0.29 -16.04 -12.09
CA TYR A 253 0.48 -15.24 -11.14
C TYR A 253 1.06 -16.16 -10.06
N ARG A 254 2.30 -15.95 -9.64
CA ARG A 254 2.95 -16.75 -8.60
C ARG A 254 3.73 -15.90 -7.63
N ASP A 255 3.61 -16.23 -6.34
CA ASP A 255 4.55 -15.82 -5.32
C ASP A 255 5.47 -17.00 -4.99
N LEU A 256 6.77 -16.74 -5.00
CA LEU A 256 7.79 -17.72 -4.71
C LEU A 256 8.10 -17.78 -3.21
N THR A 257 8.53 -18.96 -2.76
CA THR A 257 9.06 -19.14 -1.40
C THR A 257 10.39 -18.46 -1.18
N ALA A 258 11.14 -18.18 -2.26
CA ALA A 258 12.45 -17.56 -2.25
C ALA A 258 12.75 -16.94 -3.63
N PRO A 259 13.59 -15.89 -3.68
CA PRO A 259 13.81 -15.17 -4.93
C PRO A 259 14.62 -16.02 -5.90
N ILE A 260 14.28 -15.94 -7.19
CA ILE A 260 15.08 -16.56 -8.24
C ILE A 260 16.49 -15.96 -8.18
N GLU A 261 17.53 -16.80 -8.24
CA GLU A 261 18.92 -16.35 -8.26
C GLU A 261 19.20 -15.38 -9.41
N GLU A 262 20.11 -14.42 -9.19
CA GLU A 262 20.47 -13.46 -10.24
C GLU A 262 21.18 -14.17 -11.40
N GLY A 263 21.05 -13.58 -12.58
CA GLY A 263 21.66 -14.08 -13.81
C GLY A 263 20.60 -14.53 -14.81
N GLU A 264 20.78 -14.11 -16.06
CA GLU A 264 19.86 -14.41 -17.16
C GLU A 264 19.66 -15.92 -17.33
N GLU A 265 20.73 -16.72 -17.26
CA GLU A 265 20.65 -18.19 -17.34
C GLU A 265 19.81 -18.81 -16.22
N ASN A 266 19.92 -18.29 -14.99
CA ASN A 266 19.13 -18.79 -13.85
C ASN A 266 17.65 -18.42 -13.98
N ILE A 267 17.37 -17.20 -14.43
CA ILE A 267 16.01 -16.70 -14.67
C ILE A 267 15.35 -17.51 -15.79
N GLU A 268 16.04 -17.67 -16.93
CA GLU A 268 15.55 -18.43 -18.07
C GLU A 268 15.32 -19.90 -17.71
N ALA A 269 16.29 -20.55 -17.04
CA ALA A 269 16.14 -21.92 -16.59
C ALA A 269 14.93 -22.11 -15.66
N SER A 270 14.63 -21.11 -14.82
CA SER A 270 13.53 -21.16 -13.85
C SER A 270 12.15 -20.87 -14.48
N LEU A 271 12.08 -19.97 -15.46
CA LEU A 271 10.81 -19.49 -16.01
C LEU A 271 10.44 -20.14 -17.35
N CYS A 272 11.45 -20.54 -18.13
CA CYS A 272 11.29 -21.17 -19.44
C CYS A 272 11.36 -22.70 -19.38
N GLY A 273 11.71 -23.25 -18.24
CA GLY A 273 11.66 -24.69 -17.98
C GLY A 273 10.24 -25.25 -17.86
N SER A 274 10.17 -26.59 -17.76
CA SER A 274 8.93 -27.33 -17.51
C SER A 274 8.53 -27.38 -16.03
N THR A 275 9.42 -26.94 -15.13
CA THR A 275 9.18 -26.91 -13.69
C THR A 275 9.43 -25.52 -13.15
N PHE A 276 8.43 -24.95 -12.48
CA PHE A 276 8.57 -23.68 -11.79
C PHE A 276 9.22 -23.85 -10.41
N PRO A 277 9.91 -22.81 -9.90
CA PRO A 277 10.35 -22.77 -8.51
C PRO A 277 9.18 -22.94 -7.53
N SER A 278 9.49 -23.40 -6.32
CA SER A 278 8.50 -23.56 -5.26
C SER A 278 7.78 -22.24 -5.00
N SER A 279 6.46 -22.30 -5.08
CA SER A 279 5.58 -21.15 -4.91
C SER A 279 4.85 -21.26 -3.58
N THR A 280 4.78 -20.17 -2.83
CA THR A 280 3.84 -20.04 -1.71
C THR A 280 2.42 -19.86 -2.23
N ARG A 281 2.28 -19.37 -3.47
CA ARG A 281 0.99 -19.03 -4.05
C ARG A 281 1.00 -19.18 -5.56
N VAL A 282 -0.10 -19.71 -6.11
CA VAL A 282 -0.33 -19.78 -7.54
C VAL A 282 -1.77 -19.35 -7.79
N LEU A 283 -1.95 -18.27 -8.54
CA LEU A 283 -3.26 -17.81 -8.98
C LEU A 283 -3.36 -18.00 -10.47
N ASN A 284 -4.50 -18.48 -10.95
CA ASN A 284 -4.69 -18.77 -12.35
C ASN A 284 -5.73 -17.80 -12.93
N GLY A 285 -5.44 -17.26 -14.10
CA GLY A 285 -6.40 -16.48 -14.87
C GLY A 285 -7.58 -17.37 -15.26
N LYS A 286 -8.79 -16.83 -15.12
CA LYS A 286 -10.00 -17.40 -15.69
C LYS A 286 -10.03 -17.22 -17.21
N ALA A 287 -10.86 -18.07 -17.81
CA ALA A 287 -11.11 -18.20 -19.23
C ALA A 287 -11.72 -16.96 -19.93
N GLU A 288 -11.96 -15.84 -19.26
CA GLU A 288 -12.80 -14.76 -19.83
C GLU A 288 -12.01 -13.52 -20.29
N GLY A 289 -10.71 -13.46 -20.02
CA GLY A 289 -9.85 -12.36 -20.46
C GLY A 289 -9.04 -12.63 -21.73
N MET A 290 -8.26 -11.64 -22.15
CA MET A 290 -7.42 -11.73 -23.34
C MET A 290 -6.07 -11.02 -23.20
N LEU A 291 -5.09 -11.49 -23.95
CA LEU A 291 -3.87 -10.76 -24.28
C LEU A 291 -4.06 -10.06 -25.63
N GLU A 292 -3.89 -8.74 -25.63
CA GLU A 292 -3.89 -7.90 -26.81
C GLU A 292 -2.45 -7.48 -27.13
N ILE A 293 -2.04 -7.62 -28.40
CA ILE A 293 -0.75 -7.19 -28.90
C ILE A 293 -0.99 -6.16 -30.01
N THR A 294 -0.49 -4.95 -29.79
CA THR A 294 -0.61 -3.83 -30.74
C THR A 294 0.77 -3.40 -31.22
N TYR A 295 0.82 -2.79 -32.41
CA TYR A 295 2.04 -2.24 -32.99
C TYR A 295 1.87 -0.73 -33.21
N GLU A 296 2.92 0.02 -32.96
CA GLU A 296 3.05 1.44 -33.28
C GLU A 296 4.30 1.61 -34.15
N GLU A 297 4.17 2.24 -35.31
CA GLU A 297 5.34 2.55 -36.14
C GLU A 297 6.15 3.68 -35.52
N LEU A 298 7.47 3.50 -35.43
CA LEU A 298 8.41 4.48 -34.88
C LEU A 298 9.26 5.10 -35.99
N ASP A 299 9.95 6.20 -35.66
CA ASP A 299 10.95 6.77 -36.56
C ASP A 299 12.03 5.76 -36.94
N ASN A 300 12.28 5.65 -38.24
CA ASN A 300 13.31 4.78 -38.81
C ASN A 300 14.72 5.14 -38.29
N VAL A 301 15.56 4.14 -38.08
CA VAL A 301 16.98 4.32 -37.69
C VAL A 301 17.87 3.73 -38.76
N ASN A 302 18.74 4.56 -39.36
CA ASN A 302 19.59 4.16 -40.48
C ASN A 302 18.79 3.50 -41.61
N THR A 303 17.66 4.10 -41.99
CA THR A 303 16.70 3.61 -43.01
C THR A 303 15.96 2.31 -42.69
N ARG A 304 16.21 1.72 -41.52
CA ARG A 304 15.54 0.48 -41.07
C ARG A 304 14.23 0.81 -40.39
N ARG A 305 13.19 0.03 -40.68
CA ARG A 305 11.88 0.17 -40.07
C ARG A 305 11.93 -0.18 -38.59
N ARG A 306 11.13 0.52 -37.79
CA ARG A 306 11.05 0.32 -36.35
C ARG A 306 9.61 0.30 -35.90
N PHE A 307 9.33 -0.61 -34.99
CA PHE A 307 8.01 -0.72 -34.39
C PHE A 307 8.15 -0.83 -32.89
N ARG A 308 7.15 -0.33 -32.19
CA ARG A 308 6.90 -0.58 -30.79
C ARG A 308 5.74 -1.54 -30.69
N ARG A 309 5.96 -2.70 -30.08
CA ARG A 309 4.87 -3.62 -29.74
C ARG A 309 4.52 -3.52 -28.26
N THR A 310 3.22 -3.50 -27.96
CA THR A 310 2.70 -3.38 -26.59
C THR A 310 1.80 -4.57 -26.28
N PHE A 311 2.04 -5.19 -25.13
CA PHE A 311 1.32 -6.37 -24.64
C PHE A 311 0.41 -5.97 -23.50
N THR A 312 -0.90 -6.04 -23.71
CA THR A 312 -1.91 -5.58 -22.76
C THR A 312 -2.82 -6.74 -22.37
N LEU A 313 -2.97 -6.97 -21.08
CA LEU A 313 -4.02 -7.82 -20.53
C LEU A 313 -5.31 -7.03 -20.45
N LYS A 314 -6.40 -7.58 -20.98
CA LYS A 314 -7.73 -6.98 -20.94
C LYS A 314 -8.75 -7.90 -20.32
N ASN A 315 -9.64 -7.31 -19.52
CA ASN A 315 -10.77 -7.99 -18.87
C ASN A 315 -10.35 -9.28 -18.16
N ILE A 316 -9.22 -9.24 -17.45
CA ILE A 316 -8.72 -10.42 -16.76
C ILE A 316 -9.45 -10.58 -15.43
N THR A 317 -9.77 -11.84 -15.13
CA THR A 317 -10.13 -12.25 -13.78
C THR A 317 -9.12 -13.29 -13.33
N ILE A 318 -8.46 -13.09 -12.20
CA ILE A 318 -7.57 -14.06 -11.60
C ILE A 318 -8.27 -14.67 -10.39
N VAL A 319 -8.24 -15.99 -10.31
CA VAL A 319 -8.83 -16.74 -9.21
C VAL A 319 -7.79 -17.61 -8.55
N GLY A 320 -7.95 -17.74 -7.24
CA GLY A 320 -7.23 -18.68 -6.42
C GLY A 320 -7.92 -20.03 -6.37
N ASP A 321 -7.55 -20.84 -5.38
CA ASP A 321 -8.22 -22.10 -5.11
C ASP A 321 -9.67 -21.88 -4.62
N THR A 322 -10.43 -22.97 -4.50
CA THR A 322 -11.86 -22.93 -4.17
C THR A 322 -12.16 -22.07 -2.95
N ASP A 323 -13.11 -21.14 -3.10
CA ASP A 323 -13.59 -20.14 -2.12
C ASP A 323 -12.80 -18.81 -2.03
N ASP A 324 -11.81 -18.61 -2.91
CA ASP A 324 -11.09 -17.35 -2.99
C ASP A 324 -11.88 -16.22 -3.68
N PRO A 325 -11.80 -14.97 -3.16
CA PRO A 325 -12.34 -13.81 -3.86
C PRO A 325 -11.60 -13.58 -5.18
N GLU A 326 -12.34 -13.25 -6.23
CA GLU A 326 -11.79 -13.02 -7.56
C GLU A 326 -11.17 -11.62 -7.68
N ILE A 327 -10.00 -11.53 -8.32
CA ILE A 327 -9.36 -10.24 -8.60
C ILE A 327 -9.63 -9.90 -10.07
N THR A 328 -10.20 -8.73 -10.32
CA THR A 328 -10.51 -8.21 -11.66
C THR A 328 -9.70 -6.93 -11.92
N PRO A 329 -8.40 -7.05 -12.23
CA PRO A 329 -7.57 -5.89 -12.54
C PRO A 329 -8.13 -5.14 -13.76
N GLU A 330 -7.97 -3.82 -13.77
CA GLU A 330 -8.17 -3.02 -14.97
C GLU A 330 -7.20 -3.42 -16.09
N ASP A 331 -7.47 -2.97 -17.31
CA ASP A 331 -6.60 -3.20 -18.46
C ASP A 331 -5.15 -2.80 -18.12
N PHE A 332 -4.22 -3.74 -18.28
CA PHE A 332 -2.87 -3.59 -17.77
C PHE A 332 -1.81 -3.93 -18.84
N ILE A 333 -0.88 -3.00 -19.06
CA ILE A 333 0.26 -3.19 -19.97
C ILE A 333 1.33 -4.03 -19.27
N ILE A 334 1.51 -5.28 -19.70
CA ILE A 334 2.56 -6.16 -19.17
C ILE A 334 3.92 -5.54 -19.43
N PHE A 335 4.20 -5.20 -20.70
CA PHE A 335 5.40 -4.52 -21.16
C PHE A 335 5.27 -4.02 -22.60
N THR A 336 6.26 -3.24 -23.01
CA THR A 336 6.42 -2.68 -24.34
C THR A 336 7.84 -2.97 -24.84
N GLN A 337 7.99 -3.28 -26.13
CA GLN A 337 9.28 -3.57 -26.74
C GLN A 337 9.42 -2.85 -28.09
N ASP A 338 10.54 -2.15 -28.27
CA ASP A 338 10.94 -1.63 -29.57
C ASP A 338 11.67 -2.73 -30.36
N ILE A 339 11.20 -3.03 -31.56
CA ILE A 339 11.84 -3.93 -32.52
C ILE A 339 12.35 -3.12 -33.72
N THR A 340 13.51 -3.49 -34.25
CA THR A 340 14.14 -2.83 -35.40
C THR A 340 14.45 -3.87 -36.45
N GLU A 341 14.15 -3.55 -37.69
CA GLU A 341 14.45 -4.41 -38.83
C GLU A 341 15.95 -4.80 -38.82
N PRO A 342 16.29 -6.08 -38.96
CA PRO A 342 17.68 -6.50 -39.00
C PRO A 342 18.40 -5.86 -40.20
N GLU A 343 19.71 -5.67 -40.08
CA GLU A 343 20.49 -5.21 -41.22
C GLU A 343 20.48 -6.31 -42.29
N SER A 344 20.15 -5.95 -43.53
CA SER A 344 20.22 -6.91 -44.64
C SER A 344 21.66 -7.41 -44.75
N GLU A 345 21.86 -8.72 -44.65
CA GLU A 345 23.19 -9.28 -44.89
C GLU A 345 23.63 -8.89 -46.31
N PRO A 346 24.89 -8.43 -46.50
CA PRO A 346 25.39 -8.09 -47.81
C PRO A 346 25.27 -9.33 -48.70
N THR A 347 24.49 -9.22 -49.78
CA THR A 347 24.36 -10.27 -50.78
C THR A 347 25.75 -10.53 -51.37
N PRO A 348 26.25 -11.79 -51.34
CA PRO A 348 27.63 -12.11 -51.73
C PRO A 348 27.94 -11.87 -53.22
#